data_AF-A0A0A3XPZ5-F1
#
_entry.id   AF-A0A0A3XPZ5-F1
#
_cell.length_a   1.000
_cell.length_b   1.000
_cell.length_c   1.000
_cell.angle_alpha   90.00
_cell.angle_beta   90.00
_cell.angle_gamma   90.00
#
_symmetry.space_group_name_H-M   'P 1'
#
loop_
_entity.id
_entity.type
_entity.pdbx_description
1 polymer ?
#
loop_
_entity_poly.entity_id
_entity_poly.type
_entity_poly.pdbx_seq_one_letter_code
_entity_poly.pdbx_strand_id
1 'polypeptide(L)' 'MFPLIVAAILYLSLIWVCGRYTANYAAERGRSQAAWFIWGGLFYPFPYIALALLPPIRKETAV' A
#
# COMPACT_ATOMS: atom_id res chain seq x y z
N MET A 1 -28.55 9.32 6.09
CA MET A 1 -27.39 9.33 7.00
C MET A 1 -26.72 7.96 7.08
N PHE A 2 -27.46 6.88 7.35
CA PHE A 2 -26.94 5.49 7.35
C PHE A 2 -26.07 5.09 6.13
N PRO A 3 -26.45 5.37 4.87
CA PRO A 3 -25.62 4.98 3.72
C PRO A 3 -24.26 5.68 3.67
N LEU A 4 -24.17 6.93 4.16
CA LEU A 4 -22.91 7.67 4.25
C LEU A 4 -21.97 7.07 5.30
N ILE A 5 -22.52 6.58 6.41
CA ILE A 5 -21.75 5.93 7.47
C ILE A 5 -21.17 4.61 6.94
N VAL A 6 -21.98 3.81 6.24
CA VAL A 6 -21.52 2.56 5.62
C VAL A 6 -20.45 2.83 4.56
N ALA A 7 -20.64 3.85 3.72
CA ALA A 7 -19.65 4.25 2.72
C ALA A 7 -18.33 4.68 3.36
N ALA A 8 -18.37 5.45 4.45
CA ALA A 8 -17.18 5.87 5.18
C ALA A 8 -16.41 4.69 5.79
N ILE A 9 -17.11 3.73 6.38
CA ILE A 9 -16.51 2.51 6.95
C ILE A 9 -15.86 1.65 5.86
N LEU A 10 -16.54 1.49 4.71
CA LEU A 10 -16.00 0.77 3.56
C LEU A 10 -14.74 1.45 3.03
N TYR A 11 -14.76 2.79 2.91
CA TYR A 11 -13.62 3.56 2.45
C TYR A 11 -12.41 3.44 3.38
N LEU A 12 -12.63 3.56 4.69
CA LEU A 12 -11.60 3.35 5.72
C LEU A 12 -11.04 1.93 5.67
N SER A 13 -11.90 0.93 5.51
CA SER A 13 -11.50 -0.48 5.40
C SER A 13 -10.65 -0.72 4.16
N LEU A 14 -11.02 -0.12 3.03
CA LEU A 14 -10.27 -0.23 1.78
C LEU A 14 -8.89 0.46 1.89
N ILE A 15 -8.82 1.65 2.49
CA ILE A 15 -7.55 2.34 2.78
C ILE A 15 -6.65 1.45 3.65
N TRP A 16 -7.21 0.87 4.72
CA TRP A 16 -6.47 0.02 5.64
C TRP A 16 -5.91 -1.22 4.93
N VAL A 17 -6.74 -1.90 4.14
CA VAL A 17 -6.36 -3.09 3.39
C VAL A 17 -5.25 -2.75 2.38
N CYS A 18 -5.40 -1.64 1.65
CA CYS A 18 -4.39 -1.16 0.69
C CYS A 18 -3.05 -0.83 1.36
N GLY A 19 -3.09 -0.11 2.49
CA GLY A 19 -1.92 0.16 3.32
C GLY A 19 -1.24 -1.12 3.77
N ARG A 20 -2.02 -2.10 4.24
CA ARG A 20 -1.50 -3.39 4.73
C ARG A 20 -0.84 -4.20 3.62
N TYR A 21 -1.45 -4.29 2.44
CA TYR A 21 -0.85 -4.98 1.30
C TYR A 21 0.45 -4.32 0.86
N THR A 22 0.48 -2.98 0.76
CA THR A 22 1.68 -2.22 0.39
C THR A 22 2.80 -2.42 1.41
N ALA A 23 2.45 -2.39 2.70
CA ALA A 23 3.37 -2.64 3.80
C ALA A 23 3.94 -4.06 3.77
N ASN A 24 3.11 -5.07 3.54
CA ASN A 24 3.53 -6.46 3.49
C ASN A 24 4.44 -6.72 2.28
N TYR A 25 4.09 -6.16 1.13
CA TYR A 25 4.89 -6.25 -0.10
C TYR A 25 6.28 -5.58 0.06
N ALA A 26 6.34 -4.47 0.80
CA ALA A 26 7.60 -3.82 1.13
C ALA A 26 8.40 -4.61 2.19
N ALA A 27 7.72 -5.24 3.15
CA ALA A 27 8.35 -6.10 4.15
C ALA A 27 8.98 -7.35 3.52
N GLU A 28 8.30 -7.98 2.55
CA GLU A 28 8.85 -9.08 1.73
C GLU A 28 10.13 -8.67 0.99
N ARG A 29 10.27 -7.37 0.67
CA ARG A 29 11.49 -6.80 0.05
C ARG A 29 12.50 -6.26 1.07
N GLY A 30 12.36 -6.58 2.36
CA GLY A 30 13.28 -6.17 3.43
C GLY A 30 13.21 -4.69 3.80
N ARG A 31 12.09 -4.00 3.53
CA ARG A 31 11.88 -2.58 3.85
C ARG A 31 10.96 -2.40 5.06
N SER A 32 10.95 -1.19 5.62
CA SER A 32 10.17 -0.87 6.83
C SER A 32 8.67 -0.88 6.56
N GLN A 33 7.97 -1.86 7.15
CA GLN A 33 6.54 -2.07 7.02
C GLN A 33 5.71 -0.82 7.40
N ALA A 34 6.12 -0.10 8.45
CA ALA A 34 5.39 1.07 8.95
C ALA A 34 5.41 2.25 7.96
N ALA A 35 6.58 2.55 7.37
CA ALA A 35 6.68 3.61 6.37
C ALA A 35 5.81 3.30 5.15
N TRP A 36 5.87 2.06 4.68
CA TRP A 36 5.13 1.62 3.49
C TRP A 36 3.61 1.46 3.73
N PHE A 37 3.19 1.25 4.97
CA PHE A 37 1.77 1.31 5.35
C PHE A 37 1.20 2.72 5.17
N ILE A 38 1.92 3.74 5.62
CA ILE A 38 1.53 5.15 5.48
C ILE A 38 1.49 5.53 3.99
N TRP A 39 2.48 5.10 3.20
CA TRP A 39 2.48 5.32 1.74
C TRP A 39 1.32 4.60 1.04
N GLY A 40 1.01 3.35 1.40
CA GLY A 40 -0.10 2.61 0.80
C GLY A 40 -1.48 3.21 1.12
N GLY A 41 -1.64 3.85 2.28
CA GLY A 41 -2.85 4.60 2.63
C GLY A 41 -2.92 5.97 1.94
N LEU A 42 -1.80 6.67 1.83
CA LEU A 42 -1.72 8.00 1.19
C LEU A 42 -2.00 7.94 -0.31
N PHE A 43 -1.59 6.85 -0.98
CA PHE A 43 -1.80 6.65 -2.41
C PHE A 43 -3.08 5.88 -2.74
N TYR A 44 -3.96 5.63 -1.77
CA TYR A 44 -5.27 5.04 -2.04
C TYR A 44 -6.10 5.95 -2.98
N PRO A 45 -6.77 5.44 -4.04
CA PRO A 45 -6.97 4.04 -4.44
C PRO A 45 -5.96 3.51 -5.48
N PHE A 46 -4.84 4.20 -5.71
CA PHE A 46 -3.82 3.86 -6.71
C PHE A 46 -2.56 3.23 -6.08
N PRO A 47 -2.60 1.96 -5.63
CA PRO A 47 -1.46 1.28 -5.01
C PRO A 47 -0.25 1.19 -5.96
N TYR A 48 -0.48 1.25 -7.28
CA TYR A 48 0.57 1.26 -8.31
C TYR A 48 1.55 2.41 -8.15
N ILE A 49 1.14 3.58 -7.65
CA ILE A 49 2.05 4.70 -7.47
C ILE A 49 3.00 4.42 -6.31
N ALA A 50 2.47 3.92 -5.19
CA ALA A 50 3.31 3.46 -4.08
C ALA A 50 4.25 2.32 -4.54
N LEU A 51 3.74 1.35 -5.32
CA LEU A 51 4.55 0.27 -5.89
C LEU A 51 5.57 0.74 -6.95
N ALA A 52 5.32 1.83 -7.67
CA ALA A 52 6.23 2.42 -8.64
C ALA A 52 7.35 3.23 -7.96
N LEU A 53 7.05 3.83 -6.80
CA LEU A 53 8.03 4.43 -5.91
C LEU A 53 8.90 3.39 -5.20
N LEU A 54 8.44 2.13 -5.12
CA LEU A 54 9.32 1.04 -4.74
C LEU A 54 10.39 0.91 -5.83
N PRO A 55 11.68 1.13 -5.52
CA PRO A 55 12.72 0.93 -6.51
C PRO A 55 12.62 -0.49 -7.07
N PRO A 56 12.82 -0.68 -8.38
CA PRO A 56 12.80 -2.00 -8.98
C PRO A 56 13.76 -2.88 -8.19
N ILE A 57 13.30 -4.08 -7.81
CA ILE A 57 14.19 -5.11 -7.28
C ILE A 57 15.33 -5.16 -8.28
N ARG A 58 16.54 -4.83 -7.83
CA ARG A 58 17.77 -5.14 -8.56
C ARG A 58 17.71 -6.65 -8.78
N LYS A 59 17.12 -7.07 -9.89
CA LYS A 59 17.55 -8.29 -10.54
C LYS A 59 19.01 -7.99 -10.82
N GLU A 60 19.90 -8.53 -9.99
CA GLU A 60 21.20 -8.93 -10.48
C GLU A 60 20.92 -9.79 -11.71
N THR A 61 20.82 -9.15 -12.86
CA THR A 61 21.29 -9.72 -14.11
C THR A 61 22.77 -9.95 -13.88
N ALA A 62 23.07 -11.07 -13.23
CA ALA A 62 24.25 -11.85 -13.50
C ALA A 62 24.07 -12.33 -14.95
N VAL A 63 24.63 -11.55 -15.88
CA VAL A 63 25.05 -12.00 -17.21
C VAL A 63 26.39 -11.36 -17.48
#